data_AF-A0A932WGS6-F1
#
_entry.id   AF-A0A932WGS6-F1
#
_cell.length_a   1.000
_cell.length_b   1.000
_cell.length_c   1.000
_cell.angle_alpha   90.00
_cell.angle_beta   90.00
_cell.angle_gamma   90.00
#
_symmetry.space_group_name_H-M   'P 1'
#
loop_
_entity.id
_entity.type
_entity.pdbx_description
1 polymer ?
#
loop_
_entity_poly.entity_id
_entity_poly.type
_entity_poly.pdbx_seq_one_letter_code
_entity_poly.pdbx_strand_id
1 'polypeptide(L)'
;MDPISIIVTALATGAAAGLKPTAAKVIQDAYEGIKGLILRKYGETSVPLLEKDPASVSRRGVVKEELERAEAGSDPELLTQAKVLLDAVQQHAPEAAEKIGVDLEEIKGASLRISDILASGTGVKVRKAELTGDIEIKGVRAGGGSENPSKRQ
;
A
#
# COMPACT_ATOMS: atom_id res chain seq x y z
N MET A 1 5.13 -10.21 0.36
CA MET A 1 5.12 -9.04 1.27
C MET A 1 4.92 -9.53 2.69
N ASP A 2 5.52 -8.87 3.67
CA ASP A 2 5.25 -9.18 5.08
C ASP A 2 3.80 -8.80 5.45
N PRO A 3 3.18 -9.49 6.43
CA PRO A 3 1.77 -9.30 6.77
C PRO A 3 1.41 -7.85 7.16
N ILE A 4 2.29 -7.18 7.92
CA ILE A 4 2.05 -5.79 8.33
C ILE A 4 2.09 -4.85 7.12
N SER A 5 3.06 -5.00 6.22
CA SER A 5 3.14 -4.17 5.03
C SER A 5 1.90 -4.35 4.14
N ILE A 6 1.27 -5.53 4.10
CA ILE A 6 -0.02 -5.72 3.42
C ILE A 6 -1.09 -4.83 4.06
N ILE A 7 -1.19 -4.83 5.39
CA ILE A 7 -2.18 -4.04 6.13
C ILE A 7 -1.95 -2.54 5.92
N VAL A 8 -0.71 -2.07 6.06
CA VAL A 8 -0.37 -0.65 5.91
C VAL A 8 -0.58 -0.18 4.48
N THR A 9 -0.22 -0.99 3.48
CA THR A 9 -0.51 -0.70 2.08
C THR A 9 -2.02 -0.66 1.84
N ALA A 10 -2.80 -1.61 2.37
CA ALA A 10 -4.25 -1.59 2.26
C ALA A 10 -4.86 -0.31 2.85
N LEU A 11 -4.39 0.12 4.03
CA LEU A 11 -4.85 1.36 4.66
C LEU A 11 -4.50 2.60 3.84
N ALA A 12 -3.29 2.68 3.30
CA ALA A 12 -2.87 3.80 2.47
C ALA A 12 -3.64 3.85 1.14
N THR A 13 -3.75 2.70 0.46
CA THR A 13 -4.47 2.55 -0.81
C THR A 13 -5.97 2.81 -0.62
N GLY A 14 -6.55 2.24 0.42
CA GLY A 14 -7.94 2.43 0.80
C GLY A 14 -8.26 3.87 1.20
N ALA A 15 -7.37 4.55 1.93
CA ALA A 15 -7.55 5.97 2.23
C ALA A 15 -7.50 6.81 0.94
N ALA A 16 -6.52 6.57 0.07
CA ALA A 16 -6.36 7.30 -1.19
C ALA A 16 -7.52 7.09 -2.17
N ALA A 17 -8.15 5.91 -2.15
CA ALA A 17 -9.27 5.57 -3.02
C ALA A 17 -10.63 5.92 -2.40
N GLY A 18 -10.84 5.50 -1.15
CA GLY A 18 -12.11 5.50 -0.42
C GLY A 18 -12.54 6.85 0.13
N LEU A 19 -11.59 7.72 0.48
CA LEU A 19 -11.92 9.04 1.05
C LEU A 19 -12.23 10.11 -0.01
N LYS A 20 -12.17 9.77 -1.29
CA LYS A 20 -12.58 10.67 -2.37
C LYS A 20 -14.11 10.77 -2.42
N PRO A 21 -14.69 11.93 -2.78
CA PRO A 21 -16.14 12.07 -2.95
C PRO A 21 -16.73 11.12 -4.01
N THR A 22 -15.92 10.73 -5.00
CA THR A 22 -16.32 9.84 -6.10
C THR A 22 -15.96 8.38 -5.85
N ALA A 23 -15.53 8.03 -4.63
CA ALA A 23 -15.15 6.66 -4.32
C ALA A 23 -16.34 5.70 -4.47
N ALA A 24 -16.08 4.52 -5.00
CA ALA A 24 -17.09 3.47 -5.03
C ALA A 24 -17.47 3.09 -3.59
N LYS A 25 -18.77 2.93 -3.34
CA LYS A 25 -19.30 2.62 -2.02
C LYS A 25 -18.66 1.37 -1.39
N VAL A 26 -18.37 0.35 -2.21
CA VAL A 26 -17.68 -0.87 -1.76
C VAL A 26 -16.27 -0.61 -1.21
N ILE A 27 -15.54 0.37 -1.76
CA ILE A 27 -14.24 0.78 -1.23
C ILE A 27 -14.42 1.51 0.11
N GLN A 28 -15.40 2.42 0.20
CA GLN A 28 -15.71 3.15 1.43
C GLN A 28 -16.08 2.20 2.56
N ASP A 29 -16.99 1.26 2.30
CA ASP A 29 -17.46 0.28 3.28
C ASP A 29 -16.31 -0.64 3.74
N ALA A 30 -15.45 -1.10 2.81
CA ALA A 30 -14.28 -1.90 3.14
C ALA A 30 -13.24 -1.12 3.96
N TYR A 31 -13.04 0.17 3.65
CA TYR A 31 -12.09 1.04 4.35
C TYR A 31 -12.54 1.37 5.78
N GLU A 32 -13.82 1.72 5.95
CA GLU A 32 -14.39 1.92 7.29
C GLU A 32 -14.42 0.62 8.10
N GLY A 33 -14.66 -0.52 7.45
CA GLY A 33 -14.61 -1.84 8.07
C GLY A 33 -13.24 -2.15 8.68
N ILE A 34 -12.15 -1.97 7.93
CA ILE A 34 -10.79 -2.23 8.46
C ILE A 34 -10.40 -1.22 9.55
N LYS A 35 -10.79 0.06 9.42
CA LYS A 35 -10.56 1.07 10.47
C LYS A 35 -11.26 0.71 11.77
N GLY A 36 -12.54 0.34 11.68
CA GLY A 36 -13.33 -0.08 12.83
C GLY A 36 -12.74 -1.33 13.49
N LEU A 37 -12.24 -2.28 12.69
CA LEU A 37 -11.55 -3.46 13.19
C LEU A 37 -10.26 -3.10 13.94
N ILE A 38 -9.43 -2.22 13.37
CA ILE A 38 -8.19 -1.77 14.00
C ILE A 38 -8.48 -1.06 15.33
N LEU A 39 -9.42 -0.12 15.32
CA LEU A 39 -9.81 0.62 16.52
C LEU A 39 -10.33 -0.33 17.61
N ARG A 40 -11.15 -1.31 17.23
CA ARG A 40 -11.74 -2.29 18.17
C ARG A 40 -10.68 -3.19 18.82
N LYS A 41 -9.68 -3.63 18.05
CA LYS A 41 -8.71 -4.65 18.51
C LYS A 41 -7.42 -4.06 19.08
N TYR A 42 -6.95 -2.94 18.54
CA TYR A 42 -5.64 -2.37 18.88
C TYR A 42 -5.74 -0.96 19.46
N GLY A 43 -6.94 -0.39 19.52
CA GLY A 43 -7.18 0.95 20.06
C GLY A 43 -6.84 2.07 19.09
N GLU A 44 -6.59 3.25 19.63
CA GLU A 44 -6.21 4.41 18.82
C GLU A 44 -4.83 4.20 18.19
N THR A 45 -4.77 4.43 16.87
CA THR A 45 -3.55 4.33 16.07
C THR A 45 -3.39 5.61 15.24
N SER A 46 -2.24 5.76 14.61
CA SER A 46 -1.92 6.87 13.70
C SER A 46 -2.57 6.76 12.32
N VAL A 47 -3.53 5.84 12.11
CA VAL A 47 -4.29 5.71 10.86
C VAL A 47 -4.94 7.03 10.41
N PRO A 48 -5.57 7.85 11.28
CA PRO A 48 -6.10 9.15 10.88
C PRO A 48 -5.03 10.15 10.40
N LEU A 49 -3.78 10.00 10.82
CA LEU A 49 -2.68 10.79 10.29
C LEU A 49 -2.33 10.31 8.87
N LEU A 50 -2.29 8.99 8.66
CA LEU A 50 -2.08 8.40 7.34
C LEU A 50 -3.16 8.82 6.33
N GLU A 51 -4.42 8.92 6.75
CA GLU A 51 -5.52 9.39 5.89
C GLU A 51 -5.29 10.76 5.27
N LYS A 52 -4.68 11.68 6.03
CA LYS A 52 -4.42 13.05 5.57
C LYS A 52 -3.35 13.12 4.48
N ASP A 53 -2.45 12.13 4.42
CA ASP A 53 -1.45 12.01 3.36
C ASP A 53 -1.08 10.52 3.19
N PRO A 54 -1.88 9.77 2.42
CA PRO A 54 -1.68 8.35 2.28
C PRO A 54 -0.40 7.99 1.54
N ALA A 55 0.22 8.94 0.83
CA ALA A 55 1.48 8.74 0.12
C ALA A 55 2.72 8.95 1.02
N SER A 56 2.55 9.53 2.22
CA SER A 56 3.64 9.80 3.15
C SER A 56 4.29 8.52 3.67
N VAL A 57 5.55 8.30 3.31
CA VAL A 57 6.36 7.18 3.81
C VAL A 57 6.48 7.21 5.32
N SER A 58 6.74 8.39 5.91
CA SER A 58 6.87 8.54 7.36
C SER A 58 5.59 8.14 8.11
N ARG A 59 4.41 8.52 7.60
CA ARG A 59 3.13 8.18 8.25
C ARG A 59 2.81 6.69 8.13
N ARG A 60 3.12 6.08 6.98
CA ARG A 60 3.04 4.63 6.80
C ARG A 60 3.98 3.90 7.78
N GLY A 61 5.20 4.43 7.97
CA GLY A 61 6.17 3.92 8.93
C GLY A 61 5.66 3.92 10.37
N VAL A 62 5.06 5.04 10.82
CA VAL A 62 4.48 5.13 12.18
C VAL A 62 3.35 4.11 12.37
N VAL A 63 2.41 4.02 11.43
CA VAL A 63 1.32 3.02 11.50
C VAL A 63 1.87 1.59 11.48
N LYS A 64 2.90 1.33 10.68
CA LYS A 64 3.59 0.04 10.64
C LYS A 64 4.16 -0.35 12.01
N GLU A 65 4.92 0.54 12.64
CA GLU A 65 5.53 0.30 13.96
C GLU A 65 4.49 0.07 15.06
N GLU A 66 3.39 0.84 15.05
CA GLU A 66 2.29 0.67 16.01
C GLU A 66 1.60 -0.69 15.85
N LEU A 67 1.30 -1.09 14.61
CA LEU A 67 0.67 -2.38 14.33
C LEU A 67 1.61 -3.57 14.56
N GLU A 68 2.92 -3.40 14.33
CA GLU A 68 3.94 -4.40 14.69
C GLU A 68 4.01 -4.60 16.20
N ARG A 69 4.05 -3.52 16.98
CA ARG A 69 4.06 -3.59 18.45
C ARG A 69 2.81 -4.24 19.02
N ALA A 70 1.69 -4.10 18.33
CA ALA A 70 0.42 -4.72 18.67
C ALA A 70 0.25 -6.14 18.09
N GLU A 71 1.28 -6.70 17.44
CA GLU A 71 1.28 -8.02 16.80
C GLU A 71 0.15 -8.21 15.76
N ALA A 72 -0.35 -7.12 15.19
CA ALA A 72 -1.50 -7.12 14.29
C ALA A 72 -1.25 -7.91 12.99
N GLY A 73 0.02 -8.13 12.63
CA GLY A 73 0.44 -8.90 11.47
C GLY A 73 0.14 -10.40 11.59
N SER A 74 -0.14 -10.89 12.80
CA SER A 74 -0.55 -12.27 13.05
C SER A 74 -2.07 -12.44 13.07
N ASP A 75 -2.85 -11.36 12.92
CA ASP A 75 -4.31 -11.42 12.95
C ASP A 75 -4.88 -11.79 11.56
N PRO A 76 -5.44 -13.00 11.41
CA PRO A 76 -5.96 -13.45 10.12
C PRO A 76 -7.22 -12.69 9.68
N GLU A 77 -8.02 -12.17 10.61
CA GLU A 77 -9.21 -11.36 10.30
C GLU A 77 -8.76 -10.04 9.68
N LEU A 78 -7.76 -9.39 10.29
CA LEU A 78 -7.22 -8.13 9.79
C LEU A 78 -6.57 -8.28 8.42
N LEU A 79 -5.76 -9.33 8.22
CA LEU A 79 -5.14 -9.63 6.93
C LEU A 79 -6.18 -9.91 5.84
N THR A 80 -7.28 -10.59 6.19
CA THR A 80 -8.36 -10.86 5.24
C THR A 80 -9.05 -9.57 4.83
N GLN A 81 -9.40 -8.70 5.79
CA GLN A 81 -10.01 -7.40 5.51
C GLN A 81 -9.09 -6.49 4.67
N ALA A 82 -7.78 -6.50 4.97
CA ALA A 82 -6.79 -5.76 4.19
C ALA A 82 -6.76 -6.21 2.72
N LYS A 83 -6.80 -7.53 2.46
CA LYS A 83 -6.85 -8.07 1.10
C LYS A 83 -8.17 -7.73 0.39
N VAL A 84 -9.30 -7.85 1.06
CA VAL A 84 -10.61 -7.47 0.52
C VAL A 84 -10.63 -6.00 0.09
N LEU A 85 -10.07 -5.12 0.91
CA LEU A 85 -9.95 -3.70 0.58
C LEU A 85 -9.05 -3.47 -0.64
N LEU A 86 -7.89 -4.13 -0.71
CA LEU A 86 -7.01 -4.04 -1.87
C LEU A 86 -7.70 -4.53 -3.15
N ASP A 87 -8.42 -5.64 -3.09
CA ASP A 87 -9.17 -6.18 -4.23
C ASP A 87 -10.29 -5.22 -4.67
N ALA A 88 -11.00 -4.61 -3.72
CA ALA A 88 -12.03 -3.61 -4.01
C ALA A 88 -11.43 -2.37 -4.70
N VAL A 89 -10.28 -1.88 -4.23
CA VAL A 89 -9.59 -0.76 -4.88
C VAL A 89 -9.09 -1.17 -6.27
N GLN A 90 -8.53 -2.37 -6.44
CA GLN A 90 -8.06 -2.86 -7.72
C GLN A 90 -9.17 -2.95 -8.77
N GLN A 91 -10.39 -3.33 -8.36
CA GLN A 91 -11.54 -3.49 -9.24
C GLN A 91 -12.24 -2.17 -9.58
N HIS A 92 -12.30 -1.24 -8.63
CA HIS A 92 -13.18 -0.06 -8.73
C HIS A 92 -12.44 1.29 -8.77
N ALA A 93 -11.15 1.31 -8.44
CA ALA A 93 -10.29 2.49 -8.53
C ALA A 93 -8.84 2.05 -8.83
N PRO A 94 -8.59 1.36 -9.96
CA PRO A 94 -7.27 0.87 -10.31
C PRO A 94 -6.24 2.01 -10.30
N GLU A 95 -6.61 3.24 -10.66
CA GLU A 95 -5.75 4.42 -10.63
C GLU A 95 -5.25 4.79 -9.21
N ALA A 96 -5.95 4.36 -8.15
CA ALA A 96 -5.53 4.55 -6.78
C ALA A 96 -4.58 3.45 -6.29
N ALA A 97 -4.76 2.20 -6.75
CA ALA A 97 -3.78 1.13 -6.58
C ALA A 97 -2.48 1.45 -7.34
N GLU A 98 -2.63 2.01 -8.53
CA GLU A 98 -1.59 2.39 -9.47
C GLU A 98 -0.67 3.53 -8.97
N LYS A 99 -1.14 4.40 -8.06
CA LYS A 99 -0.31 5.46 -7.45
C LYS A 99 0.68 4.94 -6.40
N ILE A 100 0.59 3.66 -6.03
CA ILE A 100 1.36 3.07 -4.94
C ILE A 100 2.33 2.04 -5.52
N GLY A 101 3.45 2.54 -6.05
CA GLY A 101 4.66 1.72 -6.22
C GLY A 101 5.39 1.52 -4.89
N VAL A 102 6.55 0.86 -4.95
CA VAL A 102 7.46 0.72 -3.81
C VAL A 102 8.48 1.87 -3.87
N ASP A 103 8.40 2.88 -2.99
CA ASP A 103 9.43 3.93 -2.85
C ASP A 103 10.22 3.70 -1.56
N LEU A 104 11.49 3.33 -1.71
CA LEU A 104 12.44 3.06 -0.63
C LEU A 104 13.49 4.17 -0.61
N GLU A 105 13.44 5.02 0.42
CA GLU A 105 14.36 6.16 0.54
C GLU A 105 15.73 5.74 1.07
N GLU A 106 15.77 5.05 2.21
CA GLU A 106 17.00 4.49 2.77
C GLU A 106 16.74 3.12 3.39
N ILE A 107 17.45 2.10 2.90
CA ILE A 107 17.39 0.73 3.43
C ILE A 107 18.79 0.21 3.72
N LYS A 108 18.95 -0.45 4.87
CA LYS A 108 20.15 -1.20 5.25
C LYS A 108 19.75 -2.59 5.70
N GLY A 109 20.37 -3.64 5.18
CA GLY A 109 19.97 -5.01 5.53
C GLY A 109 20.73 -6.11 4.80
N ALA A 110 20.35 -7.36 5.05
CA ALA A 110 21.01 -8.52 4.45
C ALA A 110 20.53 -8.81 3.03
N SER A 111 19.23 -8.79 2.76
CA SER A 111 18.68 -9.02 1.43
C SER A 111 17.36 -8.28 1.27
N LEU A 112 16.98 -8.02 0.02
CA LEU A 112 15.73 -7.35 -0.33
C LEU A 112 14.94 -8.21 -1.31
N ARG A 113 13.68 -8.53 -0.99
CA ARG A 113 12.77 -9.24 -1.89
C ARG A 113 11.46 -8.50 -2.07
N ILE A 114 11.17 -8.10 -3.30
CA ILE A 114 9.94 -7.41 -3.70
C ILE A 114 9.25 -8.27 -4.76
N SER A 115 7.93 -8.47 -4.64
CA SER A 115 7.18 -9.33 -5.57
C SER A 115 5.78 -8.80 -5.84
N ASP A 116 5.33 -8.99 -7.09
CA ASP A 116 3.96 -8.72 -7.57
C ASP A 116 3.52 -7.25 -7.41
N ILE A 117 4.35 -6.33 -7.89
CA ILE A 117 4.10 -4.88 -7.82
C ILE A 117 3.22 -4.46 -9.00
N LEU A 118 2.15 -3.70 -8.72
CA LEU A 118 1.35 -3.02 -9.73
C LEU A 118 1.43 -1.50 -9.53
N ALA A 119 1.83 -0.76 -10.56
CA ALA A 119 1.90 0.71 -10.52
C ALA A 119 1.54 1.30 -11.90
N SER A 120 0.92 2.48 -11.96
CA SER A 120 0.81 3.22 -13.23
C SER A 120 2.05 4.04 -13.53
N GLY A 121 2.81 4.42 -12.51
CA GLY A 121 4.05 5.16 -12.65
C GLY A 121 5.28 4.27 -12.46
N THR A 122 6.19 4.72 -11.60
CA THR A 122 7.36 3.95 -11.20
C THR A 122 6.93 2.75 -10.35
N GLY A 123 7.25 1.53 -10.80
CA GLY A 123 6.96 0.29 -10.06
C GLY A 123 7.75 0.21 -8.76
N VAL A 124 9.08 0.25 -8.85
CA VAL A 124 9.98 0.26 -7.70
C VAL A 124 10.98 1.40 -7.85
N LYS A 125 11.08 2.24 -6.83
CA LYS A 125 12.05 3.32 -6.69
C LYS A 125 12.89 3.05 -5.44
N VAL A 126 14.20 3.00 -5.60
CA VAL A 126 15.14 2.84 -4.48
C VAL A 126 16.17 3.96 -4.59
N ARG A 127 16.30 4.80 -3.56
CA ARG A 127 17.25 5.93 -3.57
C ARG A 127 18.58 5.55 -2.93
N LYS A 128 18.53 4.95 -1.75
CA LYS A 128 19.72 4.51 -1.02
C LYS A 128 19.51 3.11 -0.45
N ALA A 129 20.35 2.17 -0.88
CA ALA A 129 20.32 0.80 -0.41
C ALA A 129 21.74 0.32 -0.07
N GLU A 130 21.93 -0.13 1.16
CA GLU A 130 23.13 -0.82 1.63
C GLU A 130 22.74 -2.26 1.97
N LEU A 131 22.96 -3.18 1.05
CA LEU A 131 22.59 -4.60 1.18
C LEU A 131 23.82 -5.49 1.10
N THR A 132 23.94 -6.46 2.00
CA THR A 132 25.10 -7.38 2.04
C THR A 132 24.89 -8.68 1.25
N GLY A 133 23.68 -8.91 0.75
CA GLY A 133 23.26 -10.10 0.02
C GLY A 133 22.23 -9.74 -1.06
N ASP A 134 21.43 -10.72 -1.47
CA ASP A 134 20.70 -10.65 -2.74
C ASP A 134 19.56 -9.63 -2.77
N ILE A 135 19.34 -9.07 -3.96
CA ILE A 135 18.20 -8.22 -4.31
C ILE A 135 17.37 -8.94 -5.36
N GLU A 136 16.11 -9.27 -5.04
CA GLU A 136 15.17 -9.89 -5.96
C GLU A 136 13.91 -9.04 -6.10
N ILE A 137 13.62 -8.60 -7.33
CA ILE A 137 12.42 -7.86 -7.68
C ILE A 137 11.71 -8.63 -8.79
N LYS A 138 10.51 -9.16 -8.51
CA LYS A 138 9.78 -10.03 -9.43
C LYS A 138 8.35 -9.55 -9.66
N GLY A 139 7.83 -9.74 -10.88
CA GLY A 139 6.42 -9.48 -11.18
C GLY A 139 6.02 -8.00 -11.12
N VAL A 140 6.94 -7.08 -11.44
CA VAL A 140 6.62 -5.64 -11.53
C VAL A 140 5.87 -5.35 -12.82
N ARG A 141 4.64 -4.85 -12.71
CA ARG A 141 3.83 -4.31 -13.79
C ARG A 141 3.68 -2.81 -13.56
N ALA A 142 4.44 -2.02 -14.33
CA ALA A 142 4.56 -0.57 -14.18
C ALA A 142 4.47 0.15 -15.54
N GLY A 143 3.98 1.40 -15.57
CA GLY A 143 4.02 2.25 -16.78
C GLY A 143 2.73 2.46 -17.57
N GLY A 144 1.65 2.86 -16.89
CA GLY A 144 0.44 3.41 -17.51
C GLY A 144 0.56 4.92 -17.78
N GLY A 145 1.26 5.29 -18.86
CA GLY A 145 1.43 6.69 -19.28
C GLY A 145 1.75 6.84 -20.77
N SER A 146 0.69 6.87 -21.60
CA SER A 146 0.62 7.25 -23.02
C SER A 146 1.56 6.55 -24.02
N GLU A 147 1.07 5.50 -24.69
CA GLU A 147 1.34 5.35 -26.13
C GLU A 147 0.66 6.52 -26.85
N ASN A 148 1.46 7.45 -27.39
CA ASN A 148 0.97 8.47 -28.31
C ASN A 148 0.95 7.87 -29.73
N PRO A 149 -0.21 7.62 -30.38
CA PRO A 149 -0.23 7.00 -31.70
C PRO A 149 0.16 7.95 -32.84
N SER A 150 0.50 9.21 -32.56
CA SER A 150 0.89 10.18 -33.59
C SER A 150 2.39 10.12 -33.95
N LYS A 151 2.81 9.01 -34.57
CA LYS A 151 3.99 8.98 -35.47
C LYS A 151 3.80 7.92 -36.57
N ARG A 152 2.75 8.06 -37.37
CA ARG A 152 2.71 7.55 -38.76
C ARG A 152 1.81 8.45 -39.62
N GLN A 153 2.40 9.50 -40.17
CA GLN A 153 2.14 9.99 -41.52
C GLN A 153 3.37 10.75 -42.00
#